data_AF-I2C5D7-F1
#
_entry.id   AF-I2C5D7-F1
#
_cell.length_a   1.000
_cell.length_b   1.000
_cell.length_c   1.000
_cell.angle_alpha   90.00
_cell.angle_beta   90.00
_cell.angle_gamma   90.00
#
_symmetry.space_group_name_H-M   'P 1'
#
loop_
_entity.id
_entity.type
_entity.pdbx_description
1 polymer ?
#
loop_
_entity_poly.entity_id
_entity_poly.type
_entity_poly.pdbx_seq_one_letter_code
_entity_poly.pdbx_strand_id
1 'polypeptide(L)'
;MIGTGKVLKANAGTGKPSNLFRGENFPYAAKRENGISKSYISPETGNLIPANKSGLYKGRQVTVTEHILGGYRRGGKSNSPYTSFTVNKKIAKGYGDHTIELDISSLRKAIRSGKLKGVAILNPKQIERLIKNDTRQTDNWKNKALKWTNRDTEYFVKGEIPKEYFKMFSKE
;
A
#
# COMPACT_ATOMS: atom_id res chain seq x y z
N MET A 1 -37.79 16.34 0.49
CA MET A 1 -36.65 17.21 0.82
C MET A 1 -35.49 16.38 1.32
N ILE A 2 -34.30 16.74 0.86
CA ILE A 2 -33.03 16.02 0.93
C ILE A 2 -32.50 15.96 2.37
N GLY A 3 -31.89 14.83 2.72
CA GLY A 3 -31.48 14.47 4.07
C GLY A 3 -30.23 15.17 4.59
N THR A 4 -29.97 14.92 5.87
CA THR A 4 -28.73 15.29 6.55
C THR A 4 -28.11 14.04 7.15
N GLY A 5 -27.42 13.30 6.26
CA GLY A 5 -26.48 12.27 6.66
C GLY A 5 -25.36 12.89 7.50
N LYS A 6 -25.25 12.41 8.74
CA LYS A 6 -24.23 12.79 9.71
C LYS A 6 -22.85 12.46 9.15
N VAL A 7 -22.17 13.44 8.56
CA VAL A 7 -20.78 13.30 8.10
C VAL A 7 -19.89 13.20 9.34
N LEU A 8 -19.40 12.00 9.61
CA LEU A 8 -18.31 11.77 10.56
C LEU A 8 -17.08 12.53 10.05
N LYS A 9 -16.83 13.72 10.60
CA LYS A 9 -15.54 14.40 10.47
C LYS A 9 -14.51 13.57 11.21
N ALA A 10 -13.77 12.74 10.48
CA ALA A 10 -12.51 12.22 10.97
C ALA A 10 -11.58 13.42 11.17
N ASN A 11 -11.21 13.70 12.42
CA ASN A 11 -10.16 14.65 12.75
C ASN A 11 -8.88 14.21 12.04
N ALA A 12 -8.58 14.82 10.90
CA ALA A 12 -7.27 14.75 10.29
C ALA A 12 -6.33 15.57 11.20
N GLY A 13 -5.69 14.87 12.15
CA GLY A 13 -4.65 15.45 12.97
C GLY A 13 -3.61 16.14 12.09
N THR A 14 -3.26 17.37 12.44
CA THR A 14 -2.33 18.25 11.73
C THR A 14 -0.85 17.80 11.82
N GLY A 15 -0.59 16.60 12.35
CA GLY A 15 0.72 15.96 12.41
C GLY A 15 0.93 14.94 11.28
N LYS A 16 2.18 14.78 10.83
CA LYS A 16 2.54 13.64 9.97
C LYS A 16 2.23 12.34 10.74
N PRO A 17 1.60 11.33 10.13
CA PRO A 17 1.37 10.06 10.81
C PRO A 17 2.70 9.47 11.26
N SER A 18 2.77 9.03 12.51
CA SER A 18 3.95 8.38 13.09
C SER A 18 4.10 6.96 12.56
N ASN A 19 2.97 6.26 12.34
CA ASN A 19 2.92 4.87 11.88
C ASN A 19 1.92 4.69 10.73
N LEU A 20 2.12 3.63 9.93
CA LEU A 20 1.16 3.15 8.93
C LEU A 20 0.80 1.69 9.20
N PHE A 21 -0.37 1.26 8.73
CA PHE A 21 -0.94 -0.05 9.05
C PHE A 21 -1.36 -0.82 7.79
N ARG A 22 -1.23 -2.14 7.83
CA ARG A 22 -1.69 -3.06 6.79
C ARG A 22 -2.32 -4.29 7.44
N GLY A 23 -3.53 -4.67 7.01
CA GLY A 23 -4.13 -5.95 7.39
C GLY A 23 -3.64 -7.10 6.51
N GLU A 24 -3.51 -8.30 7.10
CA GLU A 24 -2.95 -9.45 6.41
C GLU A 24 -3.42 -10.80 7.02
N ASN A 25 -3.92 -11.74 6.20
CA ASN A 25 -4.31 -13.09 6.66
C ASN A 25 -3.15 -14.08 6.60
N PHE A 26 -2.25 -13.92 5.63
CA PHE A 26 -1.17 -14.87 5.38
C PHE A 26 0.14 -14.10 5.17
N PRO A 27 0.75 -13.59 6.25
CA PRO A 27 1.86 -12.64 6.14
C PRO A 27 3.10 -13.23 5.47
N TYR A 28 3.30 -14.54 5.55
CA TYR A 28 4.45 -15.23 4.96
C TYR A 28 4.18 -15.79 3.55
N ALA A 29 2.94 -15.73 3.05
CA ALA A 29 2.59 -16.26 1.74
C ALA A 29 2.79 -15.21 0.63
N ALA A 30 3.69 -15.51 -0.32
CA ALA A 30 3.97 -14.65 -1.47
C ALA A 30 2.83 -14.56 -2.50
N LYS A 31 1.88 -15.48 -2.45
CA LYS A 31 0.70 -15.53 -3.34
C LYS A 31 -0.58 -15.62 -2.53
N ARG A 32 -1.65 -15.06 -3.08
CA ARG A 32 -3.03 -15.31 -2.64
C ARG A 32 -3.50 -16.67 -3.16
N GLU A 33 -4.57 -17.21 -2.58
CA GLU A 33 -5.24 -18.43 -3.05
C GLU A 33 -5.63 -18.36 -4.53
N ASN A 34 -6.04 -17.18 -5.02
CA ASN A 34 -6.33 -16.94 -6.43
C ASN A 34 -5.07 -16.74 -7.32
N GLY A 35 -3.88 -17.11 -6.85
CA GLY A 35 -2.62 -17.07 -7.59
C GLY A 35 -2.00 -15.68 -7.80
N ILE A 36 -2.66 -14.60 -7.36
CA ILE A 36 -2.12 -13.24 -7.47
C ILE A 36 -0.98 -13.07 -6.47
N SER A 37 0.22 -12.70 -6.95
CA SER A 37 1.34 -12.37 -6.08
C SER A 37 1.04 -11.14 -5.23
N LYS A 38 1.53 -11.14 -3.99
CA LYS A 38 1.25 -10.12 -2.97
C LYS A 38 2.53 -9.83 -2.19
N SER A 39 2.51 -8.72 -1.45
CA SER A 39 3.56 -8.49 -0.46
C SER A 39 3.52 -9.56 0.64
N TYR A 40 4.70 -9.97 1.10
CA TYR A 40 4.88 -11.00 2.11
C TYR A 40 6.15 -10.75 2.93
N ILE A 41 6.19 -11.28 4.13
CA ILE A 41 7.38 -11.31 4.98
C ILE A 41 8.21 -12.51 4.52
N SER A 42 9.43 -12.27 4.06
CA SER A 42 10.35 -13.35 3.70
C SER A 42 10.73 -14.14 4.95
N PRO A 43 10.57 -15.48 4.95
CA PRO A 43 11.02 -16.31 6.07
C PRO A 43 12.55 -16.30 6.22
N GLU A 44 13.29 -16.02 5.14
CA GLU A 44 14.76 -16.00 5.14
C GLU A 44 15.32 -14.72 5.78
N THR A 45 14.77 -13.56 5.40
CA THR A 45 15.33 -12.26 5.83
C THR A 45 14.51 -11.60 6.94
N GLY A 46 13.24 -11.97 7.08
CA GLY A 46 12.25 -11.27 7.89
C GLY A 46 11.76 -9.96 7.26
N ASN A 47 12.25 -9.58 6.08
CA ASN A 47 11.88 -8.33 5.43
C ASN A 47 10.52 -8.44 4.74
N LEU A 48 9.80 -7.33 4.64
CA LEU A 48 8.54 -7.26 3.91
C LEU A 48 8.81 -6.94 2.43
N ILE A 49 8.64 -7.97 1.60
CA ILE A 49 8.94 -7.98 0.17
C ILE A 49 7.66 -7.60 -0.60
N PRO A 50 7.71 -6.68 -1.59
CA PRO A 50 6.57 -6.44 -2.49
C PRO A 50 6.39 -7.62 -3.46
N ALA A 51 5.27 -7.65 -4.19
CA ALA A 51 4.98 -8.76 -5.12
C ALA A 51 6.09 -8.99 -6.16
N ASN A 52 6.72 -7.92 -6.66
CA ASN A 52 7.93 -7.98 -7.49
C ASN A 52 8.78 -6.72 -7.28
N LYS A 53 10.00 -6.87 -6.75
CA LYS A 53 10.91 -5.74 -6.45
C LYS A 53 11.26 -4.90 -7.69
N SER A 54 11.40 -5.53 -8.86
CA SER A 54 11.71 -4.81 -10.11
C SER A 54 10.56 -3.90 -10.55
N GLY A 55 9.33 -4.27 -10.19
CA GLY A 55 8.13 -3.60 -10.64
C GLY A 55 7.86 -3.71 -12.14
N LEU A 56 8.58 -4.58 -12.87
CA LEU A 56 8.47 -4.69 -14.32
C LEU A 56 7.34 -5.63 -14.73
N TYR A 57 6.48 -5.15 -15.63
CA TYR A 57 5.43 -5.92 -16.26
C TYR A 57 5.30 -5.50 -17.73
N LYS A 58 5.48 -6.45 -18.65
CA LYS A 58 5.48 -6.21 -20.11
C LYS A 58 6.45 -5.09 -20.52
N GLY A 59 7.71 -5.18 -20.04
CA GLY A 59 8.79 -4.26 -20.43
C GLY A 59 8.75 -2.85 -19.82
N ARG A 60 7.83 -2.59 -18.88
CA ARG A 60 7.67 -1.28 -18.23
C ARG A 60 7.38 -1.40 -16.74
N GLN A 61 7.48 -0.29 -16.02
CA GLN A 61 7.03 -0.22 -14.63
C GLN A 61 5.51 -0.40 -14.52
N VAL A 62 5.06 -1.17 -13.51
CA VAL A 62 3.66 -1.27 -13.09
C VAL A 62 3.20 0.09 -12.57
N THR A 63 2.02 0.53 -13.03
CA THR A 63 1.47 1.81 -12.58
C THR A 63 0.84 1.68 -11.20
N VAL A 64 0.75 2.81 -10.50
CA VAL A 64 0.02 2.90 -9.23
C VAL A 64 -1.45 2.46 -9.40
N THR A 65 -2.09 2.84 -10.51
CA THR A 65 -3.47 2.47 -10.81
C THR A 65 -3.62 0.96 -10.98
N GLU A 66 -2.70 0.28 -11.68
CA GLU A 66 -2.70 -1.18 -11.80
C GLU A 66 -2.56 -1.89 -10.46
N HIS A 67 -1.73 -1.34 -9.56
CA HIS A 67 -1.61 -1.86 -8.19
C HIS A 67 -2.91 -1.73 -7.38
N ILE A 68 -3.60 -0.60 -7.49
CA ILE A 68 -4.87 -0.34 -6.76
C ILE A 68 -6.00 -1.20 -7.30
N LEU A 69 -6.13 -1.32 -8.62
CA LEU A 69 -7.21 -2.06 -9.27
C LEU A 69 -7.16 -3.58 -9.00
N GLY A 70 -6.04 -4.08 -8.47
CA GLY A 70 -5.96 -5.41 -7.88
C GLY A 70 -6.39 -6.51 -8.85
N GLY A 71 -7.46 -7.22 -8.50
CA GLY A 71 -8.02 -8.32 -9.30
C GLY A 71 -8.41 -7.93 -10.73
N TYR A 72 -8.73 -6.66 -11.00
CA TYR A 72 -9.02 -6.20 -12.37
C TYR A 72 -7.75 -6.03 -13.23
N ARG A 73 -6.56 -6.05 -12.61
CA ARG A 73 -5.25 -5.91 -13.27
C ARG A 73 -4.27 -6.96 -12.73
N ARG A 74 -4.70 -8.22 -12.63
CA ARG A 74 -3.94 -9.33 -11.99
C ARG A 74 -2.47 -9.38 -12.38
N GLY A 75 -2.17 -9.23 -13.68
CA GLY A 75 -0.80 -9.24 -14.19
C GLY A 75 0.06 -8.08 -13.65
N GLY A 76 -0.46 -6.86 -13.71
CA GLY A 76 0.19 -5.69 -13.10
C GLY A 76 0.29 -5.81 -11.59
N LYS A 77 -0.80 -6.23 -10.93
CA LYS A 77 -0.83 -6.42 -9.47
C LYS A 77 0.23 -7.41 -8.98
N SER A 78 0.36 -8.55 -9.66
CA SER A 78 1.32 -9.60 -9.29
C SER A 78 2.78 -9.19 -9.54
N ASN A 79 3.00 -8.13 -10.33
CA ASN A 79 4.32 -7.56 -10.60
C ASN A 79 4.52 -6.21 -9.92
N SER A 80 3.65 -5.84 -8.98
CA SER A 80 3.72 -4.54 -8.33
C SER A 80 4.94 -4.43 -7.42
N PRO A 81 5.70 -3.33 -7.49
CA PRO A 81 6.79 -3.05 -6.55
C PRO A 81 6.28 -2.39 -5.27
N TYR A 82 4.96 -2.22 -5.11
CA TYR A 82 4.36 -1.47 -4.02
C TYR A 82 3.76 -2.39 -2.95
N THR A 83 3.95 -2.02 -1.69
CA THR A 83 3.20 -2.54 -0.54
C THR A 83 2.23 -1.47 -0.03
N SER A 84 0.94 -1.81 0.07
CA SER A 84 -0.14 -0.93 0.53
C SER A 84 -0.20 -0.85 2.06
N PHE A 85 -0.39 0.38 2.55
CA PHE A 85 -0.65 0.71 3.93
C PHE A 85 -1.68 1.84 4.04
N THR A 86 -2.22 2.04 5.23
CA THR A 86 -3.13 3.15 5.57
C THR A 86 -2.72 3.79 6.88
N VAL A 87 -3.07 5.05 7.09
CA VAL A 87 -2.99 5.70 8.42
C VAL A 87 -4.08 5.22 9.37
N ASN A 88 -5.14 4.59 8.85
CA ASN A 88 -6.30 4.20 9.63
C ASN A 88 -6.20 2.74 10.07
N LYS A 89 -5.81 2.51 11.33
CA LYS A 89 -5.72 1.16 11.93
C LYS A 89 -7.03 0.37 11.84
N LYS A 90 -8.21 1.03 11.89
CA LYS A 90 -9.51 0.35 11.76
C LYS A 90 -9.71 -0.22 10.34
N ILE A 91 -9.32 0.54 9.32
CA ILE A 91 -9.35 0.07 7.92
C ILE A 91 -8.40 -1.12 7.77
N ALA A 92 -7.18 -1.03 8.29
CA ALA A 92 -6.22 -2.13 8.25
C ALA A 92 -6.76 -3.42 8.91
N LYS A 93 -7.35 -3.33 10.12
CA LYS A 93 -7.95 -4.48 10.80
C LYS A 93 -9.06 -5.16 9.97
N GLY A 94 -9.76 -4.42 9.12
CA GLY A 94 -10.78 -5.00 8.23
C GLY A 94 -10.22 -5.94 7.14
N TYR A 95 -8.91 -5.91 6.87
CA TYR A 95 -8.30 -6.63 5.74
C TYR A 95 -7.60 -7.95 6.10
N GLY A 96 -7.46 -8.27 7.39
CA GLY A 96 -7.01 -9.60 7.79
C GLY A 96 -6.62 -9.73 9.25
N ASP A 97 -6.28 -10.95 9.67
CA ASP A 97 -6.12 -11.33 11.08
C ASP A 97 -4.80 -10.94 11.71
N HIS A 98 -3.86 -10.45 10.90
CA HIS A 98 -2.65 -9.79 11.36
C HIS A 98 -2.68 -8.33 10.93
N THR A 99 -2.06 -7.47 11.73
CA THR A 99 -1.75 -6.09 11.38
C THR A 99 -0.23 -5.91 11.35
N ILE A 100 0.28 -5.48 10.21
CA ILE A 100 1.64 -4.99 10.07
C ILE A 100 1.62 -3.48 10.34
N GLU A 101 2.42 -3.04 11.30
CA GLU A 101 2.63 -1.63 11.66
C GLU A 101 4.02 -1.19 11.22
N LEU A 102 4.07 -0.17 10.38
CA LEU A 102 5.28 0.40 9.81
C LEU A 102 5.63 1.70 10.53
N ASP A 103 6.85 1.78 11.09
CA ASP A 103 7.44 3.04 11.56
C ASP A 103 7.89 3.86 10.34
N ILE A 104 6.95 4.65 9.83
CA ILE A 104 7.19 5.49 8.66
C ILE A 104 8.18 6.63 8.97
N SER A 105 8.32 7.04 10.23
CA SER A 105 9.25 8.10 10.62
C SER A 105 10.69 7.63 10.47
N SER A 106 11.02 6.48 11.07
CA SER A 106 12.34 5.85 10.98
C SER A 106 12.67 5.45 9.54
N LEU A 107 11.72 4.87 8.81
CA LEU A 107 11.91 4.52 7.40
C LEU A 107 12.23 5.76 6.55
N ARG A 108 11.49 6.87 6.72
CA ARG A 108 11.77 8.13 6.03
C ARG A 108 13.15 8.70 6.39
N LYS A 109 13.58 8.57 7.64
CA LYS A 109 14.91 9.02 8.08
C LYS A 109 16.00 8.22 7.35
N ALA A 110 15.88 6.90 7.32
CA ALA A 110 16.84 6.01 6.67
C ALA A 110 16.93 6.22 5.15
N ILE A 111 15.79 6.46 4.49
CA ILE A 111 15.76 6.79 3.04
C ILE A 111 16.48 8.13 2.79
N ARG A 112 16.13 9.17 3.55
CA ARG A 112 16.72 10.51 3.37
C ARG A 112 18.22 10.57 3.66
N SER A 113 18.69 9.78 4.62
CA SER A 113 20.12 9.71 4.94
C SER A 113 20.92 8.85 3.95
N GLY A 114 20.28 8.23 2.96
CA GLY A 114 20.91 7.30 2.03
C GLY A 114 21.27 5.93 2.63
N LYS A 115 20.92 5.68 3.90
CA LYS A 115 21.13 4.38 4.57
C LYS A 115 20.30 3.29 3.90
N LEU A 116 19.06 3.61 3.54
CA LEU A 116 18.16 2.70 2.84
C LEU A 116 17.98 3.16 1.39
N LYS A 117 18.53 2.39 0.45
CA LYS A 117 18.43 2.64 -0.99
C LYS A 117 17.35 1.75 -1.62
N GLY A 118 16.85 2.14 -2.80
CA GLY A 118 15.87 1.36 -3.54
C GLY A 118 14.46 1.36 -2.95
N VAL A 119 14.20 2.19 -1.92
CA VAL A 119 12.90 2.33 -1.26
C VAL A 119 12.37 3.74 -1.44
N ALA A 120 11.09 3.87 -1.76
CA ALA A 120 10.41 5.15 -1.86
C ALA A 120 9.04 5.09 -1.21
N ILE A 121 8.58 6.21 -0.65
CA ILE A 121 7.27 6.32 -0.01
C ILE A 121 6.41 7.27 -0.83
N LEU A 122 5.24 6.80 -1.26
CA LEU A 122 4.22 7.59 -1.91
C LEU A 122 3.10 7.88 -0.92
N ASN A 123 2.83 9.16 -0.68
CA ASN A 123 1.71 9.62 0.11
C ASN A 123 0.41 9.68 -0.72
N PRO A 124 -0.77 9.83 -0.09
CA PRO A 124 -2.05 9.86 -0.79
C PRO A 124 -2.11 10.87 -1.94
N LYS A 125 -1.61 12.10 -1.74
CA LYS A 125 -1.61 13.14 -2.78
C LYS A 125 -0.75 12.76 -3.99
N GLN A 126 0.41 12.13 -3.75
CA GLN A 126 1.27 11.63 -4.83
C GLN A 126 0.60 10.49 -5.59
N ILE A 127 -0.06 9.57 -4.87
CA ILE A 127 -0.81 8.45 -5.44
C ILE A 127 -1.95 8.98 -6.33
N GLU A 128 -2.76 9.92 -5.82
CA GLU A 128 -3.83 10.55 -6.60
C GLU A 128 -3.31 11.21 -7.87
N ARG A 129 -2.21 11.96 -7.79
CA ARG A 129 -1.59 12.60 -8.96
C ARG A 129 -1.14 11.56 -9.99
N LEU A 130 -0.53 10.47 -9.54
CA LEU A 130 -0.09 9.38 -10.43
C LEU A 130 -1.28 8.67 -11.09
N ILE A 131 -2.40 8.49 -10.39
CA ILE A 131 -3.63 7.92 -10.98
C ILE A 131 -4.21 8.87 -12.03
N LYS A 132 -4.34 10.16 -11.72
CA LYS A 132 -4.90 11.17 -12.65
C LYS A 132 -4.10 11.25 -13.96
N ASN A 133 -2.78 11.12 -13.86
CA ASN A 133 -1.86 11.17 -14.98
C ASN A 133 -1.63 9.81 -15.67
N ASP A 134 -2.30 8.74 -15.24
CA ASP A 134 -2.13 7.41 -15.84
C ASP A 134 -2.81 7.35 -17.21
N THR A 135 -2.00 7.41 -18.28
CA THR A 135 -2.47 7.35 -19.67
C THR A 135 -2.85 5.95 -20.13
N ARG A 136 -2.62 4.91 -19.31
CA ARG A 136 -2.90 3.51 -19.66
C ARG A 136 -4.26 3.01 -19.20
N GLN A 137 -4.97 3.82 -18.42
CA GLN A 137 -6.28 3.47 -17.87
C GLN A 137 -7.32 4.47 -18.35
N THR A 138 -8.50 3.97 -18.70
CA THR A 138 -9.64 4.84 -19.02
C THR A 138 -10.07 5.64 -17.79
N ASP A 139 -10.79 6.73 -17.99
CA ASP A 139 -11.28 7.58 -16.90
C ASP A 139 -12.14 6.79 -15.90
N ASN A 140 -12.96 5.84 -16.38
CA ASN A 140 -13.73 4.95 -15.51
C ASN A 140 -12.85 4.17 -14.53
N TRP A 141 -11.72 3.63 -15.00
CA TRP A 141 -10.79 2.89 -14.16
C TRP A 141 -10.00 3.80 -13.23
N LYS A 142 -9.59 4.98 -13.70
CA LYS A 142 -8.95 6.00 -12.84
C LYS A 142 -9.88 6.47 -11.73
N ASN A 143 -11.14 6.76 -12.04
CA ASN A 143 -12.15 7.18 -11.06
C ASN A 143 -12.40 6.09 -10.02
N LYS A 144 -12.45 4.82 -10.43
CA LYS A 144 -12.55 3.69 -9.50
C LYS A 144 -11.34 3.58 -8.58
N ALA A 145 -10.13 3.71 -9.12
CA ALA A 145 -8.91 3.69 -8.34
C ALA A 145 -8.84 4.86 -7.34
N LEU A 146 -9.18 6.09 -7.77
CA LEU A 146 -9.27 7.26 -6.88
C LEU A 146 -10.26 7.04 -5.73
N LYS A 147 -11.45 6.49 -6.02
CA LYS A 147 -12.44 6.16 -4.98
C LYS A 147 -11.86 5.22 -3.92
N TRP A 148 -11.15 4.17 -4.33
CA TRP A 148 -10.56 3.20 -3.41
C TRP A 148 -9.40 3.79 -2.61
N THR A 149 -8.48 4.49 -3.28
CA THR A 149 -7.37 5.21 -2.63
C THR A 149 -7.86 6.19 -1.58
N ASN A 150 -8.89 6.98 -1.88
CA ASN A 150 -9.41 8.00 -0.98
C ASN A 150 -10.14 7.37 0.21
N ARG A 151 -10.95 6.34 -0.02
CA ARG A 151 -11.64 5.59 1.04
C ARG A 151 -10.63 5.04 2.05
N ASP A 152 -9.53 4.47 1.56
CA ASP A 152 -8.58 3.73 2.40
C ASP A 152 -7.43 4.63 2.89
N THR A 153 -7.33 5.88 2.42
CA THR A 153 -6.23 6.81 2.70
C THR A 153 -4.87 6.14 2.44
N GLU A 154 -4.74 5.59 1.23
CA GLU A 154 -3.62 4.71 0.85
C GLU A 154 -2.25 5.41 0.88
N TYR A 155 -1.28 4.69 1.40
CA TYR A 155 0.16 4.96 1.30
C TYR A 155 0.83 3.77 0.64
N PHE A 156 1.78 4.03 -0.25
CA PHE A 156 2.61 2.98 -0.83
C PHE A 156 4.05 3.11 -0.41
N VAL A 157 4.65 1.97 -0.08
CA VAL A 157 6.09 1.83 -0.04
C VAL A 157 6.51 1.03 -1.26
N LYS A 158 7.32 1.63 -2.12
CA LYS A 158 7.98 0.96 -3.24
C LYS A 158 9.24 0.28 -2.73
N GLY A 159 9.46 -0.98 -3.11
CA GLY A 159 10.66 -1.73 -2.75
C GLY A 159 10.50 -2.57 -1.48
N GLU A 160 11.59 -3.23 -1.10
CA GLU A 160 11.67 -4.08 0.09
C GLU A 160 11.79 -3.25 1.37
N ILE A 161 11.04 -3.62 2.39
CA ILE A 161 11.03 -2.94 3.69
C ILE A 161 11.77 -3.81 4.70
N PRO A 162 12.93 -3.36 5.22
CA PRO A 162 13.68 -4.11 6.22
C PRO A 162 12.89 -4.33 7.50
N LYS A 163 13.11 -5.49 8.15
CA LYS A 163 12.37 -5.91 9.34
C LYS A 163 12.43 -4.94 10.51
N GLU A 164 13.51 -4.16 10.63
CA GLU A 164 13.67 -3.20 11.73
C GLU A 164 12.70 -2.01 11.65
N TYR A 165 12.03 -1.80 10.51
CA TYR A 165 11.08 -0.69 10.32
C TYR A 165 9.62 -1.09 10.53
N PHE A 166 9.31 -2.36 10.81
CA PHE A 166 7.92 -2.77 11.04
C PHE A 166 7.80 -3.82 12.14
N LYS A 167 6.59 -3.91 12.68
CA LYS A 167 6.18 -4.95 13.63
C LYS A 167 4.90 -5.59 13.12
N MET A 168 4.66 -6.83 13.52
CA MET A 168 3.43 -7.54 13.20
C MET A 168 2.74 -7.95 14.49
N PHE A 169 1.43 -7.79 14.51
CA PHE A 169 0.57 -8.17 15.62
C PHE A 169 -0.55 -9.05 15.07
N SER A 170 -0.92 -10.10 15.80
CA SER A 170 -2.19 -10.79 15.57
C SER A 170 -3.33 -9.90 16.06
N LYS A 171 -4.53 -10.05 15.48
CA LYS A 171 -5.74 -9.48 16.06
C LYS A 171 -5.96 -10.09 17.43
N GLU A 172 -6.21 -9.22 18.40
CA GLU A 172 -6.95 -9.56 19.61
C GLU A 172 -8.39 -9.96 19.27
#